data_AF-A0A352NDB9-F1
#
_entry.id   AF-A0A352NDB9-F1
#
_cell.length_a   1.000
_cell.length_b   1.000
_cell.length_c   1.000
_cell.angle_alpha   90.00
_cell.angle_beta   90.00
_cell.angle_gamma   90.00
#
_symmetry.space_group_name_H-M   'P 1'
#
loop_
_entity.id
_entity.type
_entity.pdbx_description
1 polymer ?
#
loop_
_entity_poly.entity_id
_entity_poly.type
_entity_poly.pdbx_seq_one_letter_code
_entity_poly.pdbx_strand_id
1 'polypeptide(L)'
;MPYKTSKEKLIAQILDLDYVKSFQKAETALQAEKGLFEQQKKMKELQKEAVLYQKIGKKQAFRETSSTAQSIHESLKNEPLVEDYLLKMQPVDALLQYVTGEIERKVNEALER
;
A
#
# COMPACT_ATOMS: atom_id res chain seq x y z
N MET A 1 0.54 -20.18 -26.79
CA MET A 1 -0.06 -20.53 -25.48
C MET A 1 -1.21 -19.55 -25.19
N PRO A 2 -2.48 -19.96 -25.36
CA PRO A 2 -3.64 -19.06 -25.28
C PRO A 2 -3.80 -18.36 -23.91
N TYR A 3 -3.38 -19.01 -22.82
CA TYR A 3 -3.38 -18.43 -21.48
C TYR A 3 -2.53 -17.15 -21.37
N LYS A 4 -1.31 -17.16 -21.94
CA LYS A 4 -0.39 -16.01 -21.87
C LYS A 4 -1.00 -14.78 -22.54
N THR A 5 -1.60 -14.98 -23.71
CA THR A 5 -2.27 -13.92 -24.47
C THR A 5 -3.49 -13.37 -23.74
N SER A 6 -4.32 -14.22 -23.13
CA SER A 6 -5.49 -13.77 -22.35
C SER A 6 -5.08 -12.99 -21.09
N LYS A 7 -4.02 -13.43 -20.40
CA LYS A 7 -3.45 -12.71 -19.26
C LYS A 7 -2.96 -11.31 -19.68
N GLU A 8 -2.19 -11.22 -20.76
CA GLU A 8 -1.67 -9.95 -21.27
C GLU A 8 -2.80 -8.99 -21.65
N LYS A 9 -3.87 -9.50 -22.28
CA LYS A 9 -5.05 -8.71 -22.62
C LYS A 9 -5.78 -8.17 -21.39
N LEU A 10 -5.97 -9.00 -20.36
CA LEU A 10 -6.59 -8.58 -19.10
C LEU A 10 -5.78 -7.47 -18.42
N ILE A 11 -4.44 -7.64 -18.36
CA ILE A 11 -3.55 -6.62 -17.80
C ILE A 11 -3.67 -5.31 -18.60
N ALA A 12 -3.65 -5.37 -19.93
CA ALA A 12 -3.78 -4.19 -20.78
C ALA A 12 -5.11 -3.46 -20.54
N GLN A 13 -6.21 -4.19 -20.38
CA GLN A 13 -7.51 -3.61 -20.07
C GLN A 13 -7.54 -2.94 -18.70
N ILE A 14 -6.94 -3.55 -17.67
CA ILE A 14 -6.84 -2.96 -16.34
C ILE A 14 -6.01 -1.67 -16.38
N LEU A 15 -4.88 -1.69 -17.06
CA LEU A 15 -4.00 -0.52 -17.20
C LEU A 15 -4.64 0.62 -18.00
N ASP A 16 -5.62 0.33 -18.85
CA ASP A 16 -6.31 1.35 -19.64
C ASP A 16 -7.37 2.13 -18.85
N LEU A 17 -7.80 1.62 -17.69
CA LEU A 17 -8.83 2.26 -16.86
C LEU A 17 -8.35 3.59 -16.30
N ASP A 18 -9.20 4.62 -16.38
CA ASP A 18 -8.85 6.00 -16.01
C ASP A 18 -8.44 6.14 -14.54
N TYR A 19 -9.08 5.41 -13.63
CA TYR A 19 -8.74 5.43 -12.21
C TYR A 19 -7.41 4.69 -11.93
N VAL A 20 -7.06 3.67 -12.73
CA VAL A 20 -5.76 2.99 -12.64
C VAL A 20 -4.64 3.90 -13.13
N LYS A 21 -4.83 4.59 -14.27
CA LYS A 21 -3.89 5.62 -14.76
C LYS A 21 -3.72 6.75 -13.76
N SER A 22 -4.82 7.17 -13.13
CA SER A 22 -4.80 8.21 -12.09
C SER A 22 -4.02 7.77 -10.85
N PHE A 23 -4.20 6.52 -10.42
CA PHE A 23 -3.42 5.93 -9.34
C PHE A 23 -1.92 5.87 -9.68
N GLN A 24 -1.54 5.41 -10.87
CA GLN A 24 -0.13 5.34 -11.29
C GLN A 24 0.55 6.72 -11.31
N LYS A 25 -0.19 7.77 -11.69
CA LYS A 25 0.31 9.15 -11.61
C LYS A 25 0.54 9.59 -10.17
N ALA A 26 -0.41 9.31 -9.27
CA ALA A 26 -0.27 9.62 -7.84
C ALA A 26 0.88 8.83 -7.20
N GLU A 27 1.05 7.56 -7.57
CA GLU A 27 2.18 6.72 -7.14
C GLU A 27 3.51 7.32 -7.61
N THR A 28 3.61 7.72 -8.88
CA THR A 28 4.83 8.33 -9.43
C THR A 28 5.16 9.65 -8.73
N ALA A 29 4.15 10.48 -8.48
CA ALA A 29 4.31 11.74 -7.76
C ALA A 29 4.79 11.51 -6.32
N LEU A 30 4.20 10.54 -5.61
CA LEU A 30 4.62 10.15 -4.27
C LEU A 30 6.06 9.63 -4.28
N GLN A 31 6.42 8.76 -5.22
CA GLN A 31 7.76 8.17 -5.37
C GLN A 31 8.86 9.21 -5.65
N ALA A 32 8.52 10.33 -6.28
CA ALA A 32 9.46 11.43 -6.50
C ALA A 32 9.87 12.13 -5.19
N GLU A 33 9.00 12.12 -4.18
CA GLU A 33 9.23 12.80 -2.90
C GLU A 33 10.03 11.93 -1.92
N LYS A 34 11.35 11.91 -2.11
CA LYS A 34 12.29 11.17 -1.25
C LYS A 34 12.16 11.53 0.25
N GLY A 35 11.79 12.77 0.57
CA GLY A 35 11.62 13.23 1.95
C GLY A 35 10.57 12.46 2.73
N LEU A 36 9.47 12.09 2.07
CA LEU A 36 8.38 11.32 2.68
C LEU A 36 8.83 9.88 2.99
N PHE A 37 9.64 9.28 2.12
CA PHE A 37 10.20 7.94 2.37
C PHE A 37 11.22 7.93 3.50
N GLU A 38 12.06 8.97 3.62
CA GLU A 38 12.99 9.08 4.74
C GLU A 38 12.26 9.26 6.07
N GLN A 39 11.20 10.08 6.10
CA GLN A 39 10.32 10.19 7.27
C GLN A 39 9.65 8.85 7.60
N GLN A 40 9.14 8.13 6.60
CA GLN A 40 8.54 6.81 6.80
C GLN A 40 9.55 5.80 7.34
N LYS A 41 10.79 5.82 6.83
CA LYS A 41 11.88 4.97 7.31
C LYS A 41 12.21 5.28 8.77
N LYS A 42 12.39 6.55 9.11
CA LYS A 42 12.63 7.00 10.49
C LYS A 42 11.50 6.58 11.43
N MET A 43 10.24 6.70 11.00
CA MET A 43 9.08 6.22 11.76
C MET A 43 9.19 4.71 12.05
N LYS A 44 9.52 3.89 11.05
CA LYS A 44 9.67 2.43 11.22
C LYS A 44 10.82 2.06 12.16
N GLU A 45 11.93 2.79 12.09
CA GLU A 45 13.06 2.62 13.00
C GLU A 45 12.65 2.92 14.45
N LEU A 46 11.96 4.03 14.68
CA LEU A 46 11.41 4.39 16.00
C LEU A 46 10.40 3.34 16.49
N GLN A 47 9.51 2.83 15.65
CA GLN A 47 8.59 1.75 16.03
C GLN A 47 9.33 0.49 16.48
N LYS A 48 10.41 0.11 15.78
CA LYS A 48 11.26 -1.02 16.16
C LYS A 48 11.95 -0.79 17.50
N GLU A 49 12.47 0.41 17.73
CA GLU A 49 13.09 0.81 19.00
C GLU A 49 12.08 0.82 20.16
N ALA A 50 10.86 1.30 19.92
CA ALA A 50 9.79 1.27 20.89
C ALA A 50 9.47 -0.17 21.32
N VAL A 51 9.33 -1.11 20.37
CA VAL A 51 9.14 -2.54 20.68
C VAL A 51 10.29 -3.09 21.52
N LEU A 52 11.53 -2.68 21.24
CA LEU A 52 12.68 -3.07 22.06
C LEU A 52 12.58 -2.51 23.49
N TYR A 53 12.31 -1.21 23.65
CA TYR A 53 12.18 -0.56 24.96
C TYR A 53 11.05 -1.13 25.80
N GLN A 54 9.94 -1.51 25.16
CA GLN A 54 8.86 -2.23 25.80
C GLN A 54 9.34 -3.58 26.37
N LYS A 55 10.06 -4.37 25.56
CA LYS A 55 10.59 -5.69 25.97
C LYS A 55 11.58 -5.61 27.13
N ILE A 56 12.42 -4.58 27.18
CA ILE A 56 13.42 -4.39 28.24
C ILE A 56 12.91 -3.55 29.42
N GLY A 57 11.61 -3.26 29.50
CA GLY A 57 10.98 -2.57 30.63
C GLY A 57 11.29 -1.07 30.73
N LYS A 58 11.88 -0.44 29.71
CA LYS A 58 12.19 1.00 29.67
C LYS A 58 10.94 1.81 29.30
N LYS A 59 10.00 1.92 30.24
CA LYS A 59 8.68 2.57 30.03
C LYS A 59 8.75 4.04 29.59
N GLN A 60 9.77 4.79 30.02
CA GLN A 60 9.92 6.20 29.62
C GLN A 60 10.38 6.32 28.15
N ALA A 61 11.46 5.62 27.80
CA ALA A 61 11.97 5.58 26.43
C ALA A 61 10.91 5.03 25.46
N PHE A 62 10.17 3.98 25.84
CA PHE A 62 9.05 3.48 25.04
C PHE A 62 8.01 4.56 24.71
N ARG A 63 7.62 5.38 25.70
CA ARG A 63 6.62 6.44 25.52
C ARG A 63 7.13 7.54 24.59
N GLU A 64 8.35 8.01 24.81
CA GLU A 64 8.96 9.06 23.99
C GLU A 64 9.14 8.61 22.53
N THR A 65 9.69 7.41 22.32
CA THR A 65 9.89 6.85 20.98
C THR A 65 8.56 6.56 20.28
N SER A 66 7.57 6.01 20.98
CA SER A 66 6.23 5.76 20.40
C SER A 66 5.52 7.06 20.05
N SER A 67 5.59 8.07 20.92
CA SER A 67 5.00 9.40 20.65
C SER A 67 5.64 10.04 19.42
N THR A 68 6.97 9.95 19.29
CA THR A 68 7.68 10.51 18.13
C THR A 68 7.29 9.79 16.84
N ALA A 69 7.22 8.45 16.88
CA ALA A 69 6.76 7.67 15.73
C ALA A 69 5.32 8.02 15.34
N GLN A 70 4.44 8.22 16.33
CA GLN A 70 3.05 8.61 16.11
C GLN A 70 2.94 9.99 15.46
N SER A 71 3.72 10.98 15.92
CA SER A 71 3.72 12.31 15.32
C SER A 71 4.19 12.29 13.85
N ILE A 72 5.21 11.48 13.54
CA ILE A 72 5.65 11.31 12.14
C ILE A 72 4.56 10.62 11.33
N HIS A 73 3.89 9.61 11.89
CA HIS A 73 2.77 8.93 11.23
C HIS A 73 1.62 9.90 10.89
N GLU A 74 1.22 10.74 11.83
CA GLU A 74 0.17 11.74 11.64
C GLU A 74 0.56 12.79 10.61
N SER A 75 1.83 13.26 10.64
CA SER A 75 2.35 14.17 9.62
C SER A 75 2.25 13.54 8.24
N LEU A 76 2.78 12.33 8.05
CA LEU A 76 2.76 11.61 6.78
C LEU A 76 1.34 11.35 6.29
N LYS A 77 0.41 11.01 7.19
CA LYS A 77 -0.99 10.74 6.82
C LYS A 77 -1.70 11.99 6.30
N ASN A 78 -1.35 13.17 6.82
CA ASN A 78 -1.94 14.44 6.42
C ASN A 78 -1.21 15.11 5.24
N GLU A 79 -0.16 14.49 4.70
CA GLU A 79 0.51 14.97 3.49
C GLU A 79 -0.41 14.80 2.28
N PRO A 80 -0.67 15.86 1.50
CA PRO A 80 -1.61 15.81 0.37
C PRO A 80 -1.27 14.72 -0.64
N LEU A 81 0.01 14.43 -0.88
CA LEU A 81 0.45 13.39 -1.80
C LEU A 81 0.17 11.97 -1.27
N VAL A 82 0.28 11.77 0.04
CA VAL A 82 0.00 10.49 0.68
C VAL A 82 -1.52 10.26 0.72
N GLU A 83 -2.29 11.29 1.07
CA GLU A 83 -3.75 11.23 1.03
C GLU A 83 -4.26 10.94 -0.38
N ASP A 84 -3.77 11.66 -1.38
CA ASP A 84 -4.14 11.47 -2.78
C ASP A 84 -3.82 10.06 -3.30
N TYR A 85 -2.64 9.54 -2.96
CA TYR A 85 -2.25 8.17 -3.27
C TYR A 85 -3.20 7.16 -2.62
N LEU A 86 -3.49 7.29 -1.32
CA LEU A 86 -4.35 6.36 -0.59
C LEU A 86 -5.79 6.36 -1.12
N LEU A 87 -6.34 7.54 -1.43
CA LEU A 87 -7.68 7.67 -2.01
C LEU A 87 -7.77 6.99 -3.38
N LYS A 88 -6.75 7.16 -4.22
CA LYS A 88 -6.70 6.55 -5.56
C LYS A 88 -6.37 5.05 -5.54
N MET A 89 -5.72 4.57 -4.49
CA MET A 89 -5.38 3.15 -4.31
C MET A 89 -6.63 2.29 -4.05
N GLN A 90 -7.55 2.77 -3.22
CA GLN A 90 -8.77 2.04 -2.82
C GLN A 90 -9.57 1.41 -3.98
N PRO A 91 -9.95 2.13 -5.05
CA PRO A 91 -10.69 1.54 -6.17
C PRO A 91 -9.84 0.56 -6.99
N VAL A 92 -8.51 0.73 -7.02
CA VAL A 92 -7.60 -0.21 -7.71
C VAL A 92 -7.50 -1.52 -6.92
N ASP A 93 -7.38 -1.45 -5.60
CA ASP A 93 -7.37 -2.63 -4.74
C ASP A 93 -8.68 -3.42 -4.85
N ALA A 94 -9.83 -2.73 -4.84
CA ALA A 94 -11.13 -3.35 -5.01
C ALA A 94 -11.25 -4.07 -6.36
N LEU A 95 -10.73 -3.47 -7.44
CA LEU A 95 -10.67 -4.11 -8.75
C LEU A 95 -9.84 -5.39 -8.71
N LEU A 96 -8.64 -5.35 -8.14
CA LEU A 96 -7.75 -6.51 -8.10
C LEU A 96 -8.36 -7.64 -7.28
N GLN A 97 -8.99 -7.33 -6.15
CA GLN A 97 -9.72 -8.30 -5.33
C GLN A 97 -10.86 -8.95 -6.11
N TYR A 98 -11.68 -8.13 -6.80
CA TYR A 98 -12.78 -8.64 -7.61
C TYR A 98 -12.30 -9.55 -8.75
N VAL A 99 -11.30 -9.12 -9.51
CA VAL A 99 -10.75 -9.90 -10.63
C VAL A 99 -10.16 -11.22 -10.14
N THR A 100 -9.42 -11.20 -9.04
CA THR A 100 -8.82 -12.41 -8.47
C THR A 100 -9.89 -13.37 -7.96
N GLY A 101 -10.90 -12.86 -7.25
CA GLY A 101 -12.02 -13.66 -6.77
C GLY A 101 -12.83 -14.30 -7.90
N GLU A 102 -13.07 -13.57 -8.99
CA GLU A 102 -13.77 -14.11 -10.16
C GLU A 102 -12.96 -15.20 -10.88
N ILE A 103 -11.63 -15.04 -10.96
CA ILE A 103 -10.76 -16.09 -11.51
C ILE A 103 -10.79 -17.33 -10.62
N GLU A 104 -10.63 -17.17 -9.32
CA GLU A 104 -10.65 -18.26 -8.35
C GLU A 104 -11.97 -19.02 -8.38
N ARG A 105 -13.10 -18.32 -8.35
CA ARG A 105 -14.45 -18.92 -8.44
C ARG A 105 -14.58 -19.77 -9.71
N LYS A 106 -14.21 -19.24 -10.87
CA LYS A 106 -14.30 -19.98 -12.14
C LYS A 106 -13.38 -21.19 -12.21
N VAL A 107 -12.19 -21.10 -11.59
CA VAL A 107 -11.28 -22.24 -11.49
C VAL A 107 -11.89 -23.32 -10.61
N ASN A 108 -12.43 -22.97 -9.45
CA ASN A 108 -13.08 -23.93 -8.55
C ASN A 108 -14.29 -24.61 -9.21
N GLU A 109 -15.16 -23.85 -9.88
CA GLU A 109 -16.30 -24.39 -10.65
C GLU A 109 -15.87 -25.36 -11.76
N ALA A 110 -14.69 -25.15 -12.36
CA ALA A 110 -14.15 -26.04 -13.38
C ALA A 110 -13.52 -27.31 -12.80
N LEU A 111 -13.08 -27.29 -11.54
CA LEU A 111 -12.50 -28.43 -10.82
C LEU A 111 -13.57 -29.29 -10.12
N GLU A 112 -14.70 -28.70 -9.73
CA GLU A 112 -15.84 -29.40 -9.12
C GLU A 112 -16.78 -30.07 -10.15
N ARG A 113 -16.51 -29.88 -11.44
CA ARG A 113 -17.18 -30.57 -12.56
C ARG A 113 -16.43 -31.81 -12.98
#